data_AF-A0A3N5GXM8-F1
#
_entry.id   AF-A0A3N5GXM8-F1
#
_cell.length_a   1.000
_cell.length_b   1.000
_cell.length_c   1.000
_cell.angle_alpha   90.00
_cell.angle_beta   90.00
_cell.angle_gamma   90.00
#
_symmetry.space_group_name_H-M   'P 1'
#
loop_
_entity.id
_entity.type
_entity.pdbx_description
1 polymer ?
#
loop_
_entity_poly.entity_id
_entity_poly.type
_entity_poly.pdbx_seq_one_letter_code
_entity_poly.pdbx_strand_id
1 'polypeptide(L)'
;MDTISLELPANLLETARLTPAELKTELALLLYQQERIPYAQAAALAGNADGQFDRLLQEKERQSETEQIDLSEFLSWASHDLKTPLNAVIGFSKVVLKGIDGPVNEMQVTDLTSVHANGQRMLALISNLVDMARINRGEAKISFDSANVVPVIEEAAARWKAQNPAKELVTVSLVTSPSLLMQLDASRIRQTVANLLTYAALYIEDQGQLTFTLEEDDKQLNLSIKSAGAKTRGVSKMDITMLNFISRSLLELHGGKLLECQESETGANIRFVLPKT
;
A
#
# COMPACT_ATOMS: atom_id res chain seq x y z
N MET A 1 2.18 39.52 36.42
CA MET A 1 1.65 39.07 35.11
C MET A 1 2.31 39.95 34.07
N ASP A 2 3.38 39.46 33.46
CA ASP A 2 4.12 40.22 32.45
C ASP A 2 3.31 40.24 31.16
N THR A 3 2.91 41.45 30.74
CA THR A 3 2.25 41.69 29.46
C THR A 3 3.25 41.41 28.33
N ILE A 4 3.08 40.27 27.65
CA ILE A 4 3.88 39.93 26.47
C ILE A 4 3.57 40.98 25.38
N SER A 5 4.49 41.91 25.21
CA SER A 5 4.38 42.99 24.24
C SER A 5 5.16 42.58 22.98
N LEU A 6 4.45 42.18 21.95
CA LEU A 6 5.02 41.81 20.65
C LEU A 6 5.05 43.07 19.77
N GLU A 7 6.25 43.64 19.57
CA GLU A 7 6.49 44.70 18.60
C GLU A 7 6.65 44.09 17.22
N LEU A 8 5.73 44.43 16.31
CA LEU A 8 5.73 43.93 14.94
C LEU A 8 6.49 44.91 14.03
N PRO A 9 7.45 44.43 13.22
CA PRO A 9 8.14 45.27 12.24
C PRO A 9 7.18 45.88 11.21
N ALA A 10 7.29 47.19 10.95
CA ALA A 10 6.37 47.92 10.07
C ALA A 10 6.27 47.36 8.64
N ASN A 11 7.33 46.73 8.13
CA ASN A 11 7.39 46.13 6.81
C ASN A 11 6.56 44.83 6.65
N LEU A 12 6.27 44.12 7.75
CA LEU A 12 5.41 42.93 7.75
C LEU A 12 3.91 43.28 7.64
N LEU A 13 3.54 44.48 8.10
CA LEU A 13 2.15 44.98 8.00
C LEU A 13 1.81 45.43 6.57
N GLU A 14 2.75 46.09 5.90
CA GLU A 14 2.57 46.57 4.53
C GLU A 14 2.48 45.44 3.49
N THR A 15 3.20 44.33 3.70
CA THR A 15 3.25 43.19 2.77
C THR A 15 2.01 42.31 2.85
N ALA A 16 1.37 42.20 4.03
CA ALA A 16 0.20 41.36 4.25
C ALA A 16 -1.15 42.10 4.03
N ARG A 17 -1.15 43.43 3.88
CA ARG A 17 -2.37 44.27 3.94
C ARG A 17 -3.23 44.01 5.18
N LEU A 18 -2.61 43.61 6.29
CA LEU A 18 -3.28 43.35 7.56
C LEU A 18 -3.02 44.51 8.52
N THR A 19 -4.02 44.82 9.34
CA THR A 19 -3.82 45.70 10.47
C THR A 19 -2.90 45.06 11.52
N PRO A 20 -2.24 45.86 12.38
CA PRO A 20 -1.42 45.34 13.47
C PRO A 20 -2.15 44.39 14.42
N ALA A 21 -3.46 44.58 14.58
CA ALA A 21 -4.29 43.68 15.38
C ALA A 21 -4.49 42.33 14.69
N GLU A 22 -4.89 42.33 13.42
CA GLU A 22 -5.09 41.10 12.62
C GLU A 22 -3.81 40.28 12.51
N LEU A 23 -2.65 40.91 12.30
CA LEU A 23 -1.37 40.21 12.23
C LEU A 23 -0.99 39.55 13.58
N LYS A 24 -1.30 40.20 14.71
CA LYS A 24 -1.09 39.60 16.04
C LYS A 24 -1.98 38.38 16.25
N THR A 25 -3.24 38.46 15.83
CA THR A 25 -4.20 37.36 15.94
C THR A 25 -3.80 36.17 15.07
N GLU A 26 -3.40 36.40 13.82
CA GLU A 26 -2.88 35.35 12.91
C GLU A 26 -1.58 34.71 13.45
N LEU A 27 -0.65 35.51 13.97
CA LEU A 27 0.57 34.98 14.57
C LEU A 27 0.27 34.12 15.82
N ALA A 28 -0.67 34.55 16.66
CA ALA A 28 -1.09 33.80 17.83
C ALA A 28 -1.71 32.43 17.44
N LEU A 29 -2.52 32.39 16.37
CA LEU A 29 -3.07 31.15 15.82
C LEU A 29 -1.96 30.19 15.36
N LEU A 30 -0.99 30.70 14.60
CA LEU A 30 0.13 29.89 14.10
C LEU A 30 0.99 29.30 15.23
N LEU A 31 1.31 30.12 16.25
CA LEU A 31 2.10 29.66 17.39
C LEU A 31 1.35 28.62 18.22
N TYR A 32 0.03 28.73 18.33
CA TYR A 32 -0.81 27.74 18.99
C TYR A 32 -0.87 26.42 18.21
N GLN A 33 -1.12 26.46 16.89
CA GLN A 33 -1.17 25.27 16.03
C GLN A 33 0.16 24.51 15.96
N GLN A 34 1.28 25.20 16.10
CA GLN A 34 2.61 24.59 16.18
C GLN A 34 2.99 24.11 17.59
N GLU A 35 2.04 24.14 18.54
CA GLU A 35 2.23 23.77 19.95
C GLU A 35 3.33 24.58 20.66
N ARG A 36 3.68 25.77 20.13
CA ARG A 36 4.76 26.61 20.67
C ARG A 36 4.32 27.43 21.87
N ILE A 37 3.03 27.73 21.97
CA ILE A 37 2.42 28.43 23.12
C ILE A 37 1.07 27.79 23.50
N PRO A 38 0.70 27.76 24.79
CA PRO A 38 -0.60 27.29 25.24
C PRO A 38 -1.72 28.26 24.84
N TYR A 39 -2.95 27.74 24.70
CA TYR A 39 -4.14 28.50 24.29
C TYR A 39 -4.33 29.81 25.08
N ALA A 40 -4.16 29.79 26.40
CA ALA A 40 -4.32 30.99 27.24
C ALA A 40 -3.35 32.13 26.88
N GLN A 41 -2.13 31.80 26.43
CA GLN A 41 -1.15 32.78 25.95
C GLN A 41 -1.47 33.25 24.52
N ALA A 42 -1.93 32.36 23.65
CA ALA A 42 -2.35 32.72 22.30
C ALA A 42 -3.56 33.66 22.30
N ALA A 43 -4.57 33.34 23.11
CA ALA A 43 -5.78 34.16 23.29
C ALA A 43 -5.44 35.55 23.88
N ALA A 44 -4.53 35.61 24.85
CA ALA A 44 -4.03 36.87 25.39
C ALA A 44 -3.25 37.71 24.34
N LEU A 45 -2.43 37.05 23.51
CA LEU A 45 -1.63 37.69 22.47
C LEU A 45 -2.48 38.24 21.32
N ALA A 46 -3.53 37.50 20.95
CA ALA A 46 -4.51 37.89 19.95
C ALA A 46 -5.40 39.06 20.39
N GLY A 47 -5.41 39.39 21.67
CA GLY A 47 -6.32 40.37 22.26
C GLY A 47 -7.74 39.81 22.32
N ASN A 48 -8.14 39.28 23.48
CA ASN A 48 -9.47 38.71 23.74
C ASN A 48 -10.64 39.71 23.72
N ALA A 49 -10.55 40.82 22.98
CA ALA A 49 -11.71 41.66 22.72
C ALA A 49 -12.64 40.90 21.75
N ASP A 50 -13.81 40.52 22.24
CA ASP A 50 -14.95 39.99 21.49
C ASP A 50 -14.83 38.56 20.91
N GLY A 51 -13.99 37.70 21.48
CA GLY A 51 -13.89 36.29 21.05
C GLY A 51 -13.46 36.12 19.59
N GLN A 52 -12.72 37.09 19.05
CA GLN A 52 -12.23 37.08 17.66
C GLN A 52 -11.27 35.92 17.41
N PHE A 53 -10.41 35.61 18.40
CA PHE A 53 -9.51 34.46 18.35
C PHE A 53 -10.27 33.14 18.24
N ASP A 54 -11.33 32.94 19.04
CA ASP A 54 -12.17 31.74 19.00
C ASP A 54 -12.92 31.60 17.67
N ARG A 55 -13.44 32.71 17.14
CA ARG A 55 -14.11 32.72 15.83
C ARG A 55 -13.16 32.37 14.69
N LEU A 56 -11.93 32.90 14.72
CA LEU A 56 -10.92 32.56 13.71
C LEU A 56 -10.41 31.14 13.88
N LEU A 57 -10.25 30.66 15.12
CA LEU A 57 -9.88 29.28 15.39
C LEU A 57 -10.96 28.32 14.86
N GLN A 58 -12.23 28.57 15.17
CA GLN A 58 -13.35 27.78 14.65
C GLN A 58 -13.45 27.85 13.13
N GLU A 59 -13.26 29.02 12.52
CA GLU A 59 -13.30 29.13 11.05
C GLU A 59 -12.12 28.41 10.39
N LYS A 60 -10.92 28.44 10.98
CA LYS A 60 -9.76 27.67 10.50
C LYS A 60 -9.93 26.17 10.70
N GLU A 61 -10.48 25.75 11.84
CA GLU A 61 -10.85 24.36 12.10
C GLU A 61 -11.89 23.89 11.07
N ARG A 62 -12.95 24.66 10.85
CA ARG A 62 -14.00 24.36 9.87
C ARG A 62 -13.47 24.34 8.44
N GLN A 63 -12.58 25.27 8.07
CA GLN A 63 -11.89 25.27 6.78
C GLN A 63 -11.03 24.02 6.63
N SER A 64 -10.26 23.65 7.66
CA SER A 64 -9.43 22.44 7.67
C SER A 64 -10.23 21.14 7.62
N GLU A 65 -11.45 21.13 8.16
CA GLU A 65 -12.40 20.01 8.05
C GLU A 65 -13.00 19.92 6.64
N THR A 66 -13.29 21.07 6.00
CA THR A 66 -13.85 21.11 4.63
C THR A 66 -12.84 20.89 3.52
N GLU A 67 -11.54 21.10 3.77
CA GLU A 67 -10.46 20.91 2.79
C GLU A 67 -9.82 19.50 2.86
N GLN A 68 -10.29 18.63 3.75
CA GLN A 68 -9.83 17.24 3.79
C GLN A 68 -10.44 16.46 2.62
N ILE A 69 -9.72 16.44 1.50
CA ILE A 69 -9.91 15.41 0.48
C ILE A 69 -9.70 14.07 1.19
N ASP A 70 -10.72 13.22 1.19
CA ASP A 70 -10.57 11.84 1.65
C ASP A 70 -9.47 11.18 0.80
N LEU A 71 -8.33 10.89 1.42
CA LEU A 71 -7.15 10.38 0.73
C LEU A 71 -7.44 9.06 0.00
N SER A 72 -8.32 8.20 0.49
CA SER A 72 -8.59 6.95 -0.24
C SER A 72 -9.62 7.12 -1.34
N GLU A 73 -10.56 8.06 -1.22
CA GLU A 73 -11.40 8.47 -2.35
C GLU A 73 -10.51 9.06 -3.44
N PHE A 74 -9.58 9.94 -3.07
CA PHE A 74 -8.52 10.46 -3.94
C PHE A 74 -7.76 9.35 -4.64
N LEU A 75 -7.20 8.41 -3.87
CA LEU A 75 -6.44 7.30 -4.42
C LEU A 75 -7.30 6.40 -5.30
N SER A 76 -8.58 6.21 -4.99
CA SER A 76 -9.50 5.37 -5.77
C SER A 76 -9.76 5.95 -7.16
N TRP A 77 -10.09 7.24 -7.27
CA TRP A 77 -10.29 7.86 -8.58
C TRP A 77 -8.97 8.07 -9.33
N ALA A 78 -7.89 8.49 -8.64
CA ALA A 78 -6.57 8.64 -9.24
C ALA A 78 -6.05 7.30 -9.79
N SER A 79 -6.35 6.18 -9.10
CA SER A 79 -6.03 4.84 -9.57
C SER A 79 -6.70 4.51 -10.90
N HIS A 80 -7.99 4.83 -11.04
CA HIS A 80 -8.72 4.61 -12.29
C HIS A 80 -8.12 5.44 -13.44
N ASP A 81 -7.85 6.71 -13.17
CA ASP A 81 -7.35 7.64 -14.19
C ASP A 81 -5.90 7.38 -14.57
N LEU A 82 -5.08 6.81 -13.67
CA LEU A 82 -3.71 6.36 -13.97
C LEU A 82 -3.68 4.99 -14.65
N LYS A 83 -4.63 4.09 -14.35
CA LYS A 83 -4.72 2.76 -14.98
C LYS A 83 -4.90 2.88 -16.49
N THR A 84 -5.72 3.82 -16.95
CA THR A 84 -6.04 4.00 -18.38
C THR A 84 -4.81 4.33 -19.25
N PRO A 85 -4.04 5.40 -19.00
CA PRO A 85 -2.85 5.71 -19.79
C PRO A 85 -1.75 4.65 -19.64
N LEU A 86 -1.64 4.02 -18.46
CA LEU A 86 -0.64 2.99 -18.23
C LEU A 86 -0.96 1.69 -18.98
N ASN A 87 -2.25 1.30 -19.03
CA ASN A 87 -2.72 0.20 -19.87
C ASN A 87 -2.44 0.47 -21.36
N ALA A 88 -2.55 1.73 -21.81
CA ALA A 88 -2.19 2.09 -23.17
C ALA A 88 -0.68 1.89 -23.45
N VAL A 89 0.21 2.37 -22.57
CA VAL A 89 1.67 2.17 -22.67
C VAL A 89 2.03 0.68 -22.69
N ILE A 90 1.41 -0.12 -21.82
CA ILE A 90 1.60 -1.57 -21.75
C ILE A 90 1.06 -2.26 -23.02
N GLY A 91 -0.09 -1.82 -23.52
CA GLY A 91 -0.71 -2.34 -24.73
C GLY A 91 0.15 -2.09 -25.96
N PHE A 92 0.57 -0.85 -26.18
CA PHE A 92 1.42 -0.48 -27.31
C PHE A 92 2.79 -1.15 -27.23
N SER A 93 3.43 -1.22 -26.05
CA SER A 93 4.69 -1.96 -25.91
C SER A 93 4.53 -3.44 -26.28
N LYS A 94 3.41 -4.08 -25.93
CA LYS A 94 3.10 -5.47 -26.31
C LYS A 94 2.83 -5.64 -27.80
N VAL A 95 2.17 -4.68 -28.46
CA VAL A 95 1.92 -4.70 -29.91
C VAL A 95 3.25 -4.67 -30.67
N VAL A 96 4.14 -3.75 -30.28
CA VAL A 96 5.46 -3.60 -30.91
C VAL A 96 6.36 -4.81 -30.62
N LEU A 97 6.36 -5.33 -29.39
CA LEU A 97 7.10 -6.56 -29.03
C LEU A 97 6.65 -7.79 -29.83
N LYS A 98 5.37 -7.86 -30.22
CA LYS A 98 4.83 -8.95 -31.05
C LYS A 98 5.15 -8.79 -32.54
N GLY A 99 5.82 -7.71 -32.94
CA GLY A 99 6.16 -7.41 -34.33
C GLY A 99 4.95 -7.06 -35.21
N ILE A 100 3.82 -6.68 -34.61
CA ILE A 100 2.58 -6.37 -35.35
C ILE A 100 2.77 -5.11 -36.22
N ASP A 101 3.47 -4.11 -35.70
CA ASP A 101 3.79 -2.86 -36.41
C ASP A 101 5.12 -2.92 -37.20
N GLY A 102 5.69 -4.13 -37.35
CA GLY A 102 6.94 -4.38 -38.06
C GLY A 102 8.02 -5.03 -37.20
N PRO A 103 9.15 -5.43 -37.81
CA PRO A 103 10.24 -6.09 -37.10
C PRO A 103 10.93 -5.14 -36.10
N VAL A 104 11.30 -5.69 -34.95
CA VAL A 104 12.06 -4.99 -33.89
C VAL A 104 13.44 -5.62 -33.74
N ASN A 105 14.45 -4.79 -33.49
CA ASN A 105 15.80 -5.27 -33.19
C ASN A 105 15.94 -5.70 -31.71
N GLU A 106 17.03 -6.38 -31.38
CA GLU A 106 17.26 -6.92 -30.02
C GLU A 106 17.28 -5.85 -28.92
N MET A 107 17.80 -4.66 -29.22
CA MET A 107 17.83 -3.53 -28.28
C MET A 107 16.40 -3.02 -28.01
N GLN A 108 15.59 -2.86 -29.06
CA GLN A 108 14.17 -2.49 -28.94
C GLN A 108 13.37 -3.53 -28.16
N VAL A 109 13.63 -4.82 -28.37
CA VAL A 109 13.00 -5.90 -27.58
C VAL A 109 13.34 -5.74 -26.10
N THR A 110 14.60 -5.49 -25.78
CA THR A 110 15.08 -5.31 -24.40
C THR A 110 14.43 -4.10 -23.73
N ASP A 111 14.42 -2.95 -24.42
CA ASP A 111 13.85 -1.70 -23.91
C ASP A 111 12.33 -1.82 -23.73
N LEU A 112 11.62 -2.36 -24.73
CA LEU A 112 10.16 -2.50 -24.66
C LEU A 112 9.72 -3.54 -23.63
N THR A 113 10.49 -4.62 -23.45
CA THR A 113 10.25 -5.58 -22.36
C THR A 113 10.38 -4.89 -21.02
N SER A 114 11.39 -4.01 -20.87
CA SER A 114 11.57 -3.22 -19.66
C SER A 114 10.43 -2.21 -19.43
N VAL A 115 9.98 -1.50 -20.47
CA VAL A 115 8.82 -0.59 -20.40
C VAL A 115 7.56 -1.34 -19.99
N HIS A 116 7.32 -2.51 -20.60
CA HIS A 116 6.18 -3.35 -20.29
C HIS A 116 6.18 -3.80 -18.82
N ALA A 117 7.32 -4.32 -18.35
CA ALA A 117 7.48 -4.79 -16.97
C ALA A 117 7.31 -3.65 -15.95
N ASN A 118 7.90 -2.49 -16.20
CA ASN A 118 7.75 -1.31 -15.32
C ASN A 118 6.31 -0.78 -15.30
N GLY A 119 5.62 -0.80 -16.45
CA GLY A 119 4.21 -0.43 -16.52
C GLY A 119 3.33 -1.36 -15.68
N GLN A 120 3.53 -2.68 -15.79
CA GLN A 120 2.81 -3.67 -14.97
C GLN A 120 3.08 -3.45 -13.48
N ARG A 121 4.33 -3.19 -13.10
CA ARG A 121 4.69 -2.89 -11.72
C ARG A 121 3.99 -1.63 -11.18
N MET A 122 3.92 -0.57 -11.97
CA MET A 122 3.23 0.66 -11.58
C MET A 122 1.73 0.43 -11.37
N LEU A 123 1.07 -0.37 -12.22
CA LEU A 123 -0.33 -0.74 -12.03
C LEU A 123 -0.54 -1.49 -10.70
N ALA A 124 0.36 -2.42 -10.38
CA ALA A 124 0.31 -3.18 -9.14
C ALA A 124 0.47 -2.26 -7.92
N LEU A 125 1.44 -1.35 -7.94
CA LEU A 125 1.66 -0.36 -6.87
C LEU A 125 0.43 0.53 -6.62
N ILE A 126 -0.16 1.04 -7.69
CA ILE A 126 -1.36 1.88 -7.60
C ILE A 126 -2.54 1.07 -7.04
N SER A 127 -2.69 -0.18 -7.47
CA SER A 127 -3.74 -1.06 -6.95
C SER A 127 -3.55 -1.36 -5.46
N ASN A 128 -2.31 -1.66 -5.06
CA ASN A 128 -1.95 -1.93 -3.67
C ASN A 128 -2.19 -0.71 -2.77
N LEU A 129 -1.91 0.50 -3.27
CA LEU A 129 -2.16 1.73 -2.53
C LEU A 129 -3.66 1.94 -2.25
N VAL A 130 -4.53 1.66 -3.23
CA VAL A 130 -5.98 1.71 -3.02
C VAL A 130 -6.45 0.64 -2.04
N ASP A 131 -5.96 -0.59 -2.19
CA ASP A 131 -6.32 -1.70 -1.29
C ASP A 131 -5.90 -1.39 0.15
N MET A 132 -4.68 -0.90 0.37
CA MET A 132 -4.16 -0.49 1.68
C MET A 132 -5.05 0.59 2.30
N ALA A 133 -5.45 1.59 1.52
CA ALA A 133 -6.28 2.68 1.98
C ALA A 133 -7.69 2.21 2.41
N ARG A 134 -8.33 1.33 1.62
CA ARG A 134 -9.61 0.69 1.97
C ARG A 134 -9.53 -0.21 3.21
N ILE A 135 -8.47 -1.01 3.31
CA ILE A 135 -8.23 -1.89 4.46
C ILE A 135 -8.07 -1.06 5.73
N ASN A 136 -7.28 0.01 5.71
CA ASN A 136 -7.03 0.87 6.88
C ASN A 136 -8.30 1.49 7.47
N ARG A 137 -9.33 1.72 6.66
CA ARG A 137 -10.63 2.24 7.12
C ARG A 137 -11.65 1.17 7.49
N GLY A 138 -11.28 -0.11 7.40
CA GLY A 138 -12.22 -1.21 7.63
C GLY A 138 -13.27 -1.36 6.53
N GLU A 139 -13.06 -0.78 5.35
CA GLU A 139 -13.99 -0.88 4.21
C GLU A 139 -13.77 -2.15 3.39
N ALA A 140 -12.65 -2.85 3.62
CA ALA A 140 -12.36 -4.12 2.98
C ALA A 140 -13.33 -5.21 3.47
N LYS A 141 -14.36 -5.50 2.67
CA LYS A 141 -15.30 -6.60 2.90
C LYS A 141 -14.75 -7.90 2.33
N ILE A 142 -14.84 -8.98 3.12
CA ILE A 142 -14.60 -10.36 2.68
C ILE A 142 -15.95 -10.98 2.34
N SER A 143 -16.06 -11.57 1.14
CA SER A 143 -17.23 -12.37 0.77
C SER A 143 -16.94 -13.83 1.10
N PHE A 144 -17.41 -14.29 2.25
CA PHE A 144 -17.25 -15.68 2.65
C PHE A 144 -18.17 -16.57 1.84
N ASP A 145 -17.57 -17.45 1.04
CA ASP A 145 -18.25 -18.51 0.32
C ASP A 145 -17.58 -19.86 0.63
N SER A 146 -18.35 -20.95 0.55
CA SER A 146 -17.79 -22.29 0.68
C SER A 146 -16.98 -22.62 -0.57
N ALA A 147 -15.67 -22.76 -0.41
CA ALA A 147 -14.77 -23.09 -1.50
C ALA A 147 -13.77 -24.17 -1.08
N ASN A 148 -13.38 -25.02 -2.05
CA ASN A 148 -12.25 -25.91 -1.85
C ASN A 148 -10.97 -25.08 -1.89
N VAL A 149 -10.30 -24.95 -0.74
CA VAL A 149 -9.18 -24.02 -0.57
C VAL A 149 -7.92 -24.45 -1.33
N VAL A 150 -7.71 -25.77 -1.47
CA VAL A 150 -6.52 -26.36 -2.12
C VAL A 150 -6.40 -25.91 -3.57
N PRO A 151 -7.39 -26.12 -4.46
CA PRO A 151 -7.29 -25.67 -5.85
C PRO A 151 -7.21 -24.15 -5.97
N VAL A 152 -7.80 -23.38 -5.05
CA VAL A 152 -7.68 -21.91 -5.04
C VAL A 152 -6.23 -21.48 -4.83
N ILE A 153 -5.54 -22.10 -3.87
CA ILE A 153 -4.13 -21.83 -3.56
C ILE A 153 -3.22 -22.32 -4.70
N GLU A 154 -3.45 -23.52 -5.21
CA GLU A 154 -2.67 -24.09 -6.31
C GLU A 154 -2.83 -23.28 -7.60
N GLU A 155 -4.05 -22.84 -7.92
CA GLU A 155 -4.32 -21.92 -9.05
C GLU A 155 -3.55 -20.61 -8.88
N ALA A 156 -3.53 -20.03 -7.68
CA ALA A 156 -2.79 -18.81 -7.39
C ALA A 156 -1.28 -18.99 -7.65
N ALA A 157 -0.70 -20.07 -7.14
CA ALA A 157 0.72 -20.39 -7.30
C ALA A 157 1.08 -20.64 -8.78
N ALA A 158 0.26 -21.41 -9.49
CA ALA A 158 0.45 -21.69 -10.91
C ALA A 158 0.38 -20.42 -11.77
N ARG A 159 -0.62 -19.56 -11.51
CA ARG A 159 -0.76 -18.27 -12.20
C ARG A 159 0.42 -17.36 -11.92
N TRP A 160 0.91 -17.33 -10.68
CA TRP A 160 2.09 -16.56 -10.32
C TRP A 160 3.34 -17.03 -11.07
N LYS A 161 3.60 -18.36 -11.16
CA LYS A 161 4.74 -18.89 -11.94
C LYS A 161 4.60 -18.59 -13.43
N ALA A 162 3.40 -18.67 -14.00
CA ALA A 162 3.17 -18.30 -15.40
C ALA A 162 3.50 -16.82 -15.71
N GLN A 163 3.29 -15.93 -14.73
CA GLN A 163 3.63 -14.50 -14.84
C GLN A 163 5.11 -14.20 -14.55
N ASN A 164 5.80 -15.10 -13.83
CA ASN A 164 7.19 -14.95 -13.43
C ASN A 164 8.03 -16.11 -13.96
N PRO A 165 8.12 -16.30 -15.29
CA PRO A 165 8.72 -17.51 -15.88
C PRO A 165 10.19 -17.70 -15.49
N ALA A 166 10.91 -16.59 -15.26
CA ALA A 166 12.31 -16.59 -14.86
C ALA A 166 12.52 -17.20 -13.46
N LYS A 167 11.57 -17.06 -12.53
CA LYS A 167 11.68 -17.53 -11.14
C LYS A 167 11.30 -18.99 -11.02
N GLU A 168 12.14 -19.83 -10.44
CA GLU A 168 11.77 -21.23 -10.16
C GLU A 168 10.81 -21.34 -8.97
N LEU A 169 9.71 -22.09 -9.14
CA LEU A 169 8.72 -22.35 -8.08
C LEU A 169 8.47 -23.85 -7.94
N VAL A 170 8.84 -24.39 -6.78
CA VAL A 170 8.54 -25.76 -6.37
C VAL A 170 7.34 -25.74 -5.43
N THR A 171 6.31 -26.51 -5.75
CA THR A 171 5.13 -26.66 -4.90
C THR A 171 5.12 -28.02 -4.24
N VAL A 172 4.86 -28.05 -2.93
CA VAL A 172 4.77 -29.27 -2.13
C VAL A 172 3.42 -29.25 -1.43
N SER A 173 2.54 -30.20 -1.77
CA SER A 173 1.21 -30.34 -1.18
C SER A 173 1.18 -31.59 -0.31
N LEU A 174 1.05 -31.40 1.01
CA LEU A 174 0.90 -32.44 2.02
C LEU A 174 -0.52 -32.45 2.59
N VAL A 175 -1.50 -32.14 1.74
CA VAL A 175 -2.92 -32.15 2.10
C VAL A 175 -3.48 -33.55 1.91
N THR A 176 -4.16 -34.06 2.93
CA THR A 176 -4.73 -35.41 2.92
C THR A 176 -6.11 -35.46 2.29
N SER A 177 -6.88 -34.37 2.45
CA SER A 177 -8.20 -34.20 1.83
C SER A 177 -8.14 -33.32 0.58
N PRO A 178 -8.29 -33.88 -0.64
CA PRO A 178 -8.34 -33.10 -1.87
C PRO A 178 -9.58 -32.19 -1.96
N SER A 179 -10.57 -32.36 -1.08
CA SER A 179 -11.80 -31.58 -0.98
C SER A 179 -11.93 -30.86 0.37
N LEU A 180 -10.91 -30.08 0.74
CA LEU A 180 -10.92 -29.27 1.95
C LEU A 180 -11.78 -28.01 1.74
N LEU A 181 -13.06 -28.11 2.07
CA LEU A 181 -14.00 -26.99 2.03
C LEU A 181 -13.81 -26.07 3.23
N MET A 182 -13.67 -24.78 2.97
CA MET A 182 -13.52 -23.73 3.98
C MET A 182 -14.41 -22.54 3.62
N GLN A 183 -14.88 -21.81 4.63
CA GLN A 183 -15.53 -20.51 4.44
C GLN A 183 -14.47 -19.44 4.19
N LEU A 184 -14.36 -18.94 2.96
CA LEU A 184 -13.36 -17.94 2.58
C LEU A 184 -13.77 -17.14 1.34
N ASP A 185 -13.09 -16.01 1.10
CA ASP A 185 -13.15 -15.31 -0.18
C ASP A 185 -12.01 -15.81 -1.07
N ALA A 186 -12.35 -16.65 -2.05
CA ALA A 186 -11.37 -17.27 -2.93
C ALA A 186 -10.54 -16.24 -3.73
N SER A 187 -11.13 -15.07 -4.06
CA SER A 187 -10.42 -14.01 -4.76
C SER A 187 -9.35 -13.39 -3.86
N ARG A 188 -9.70 -13.12 -2.60
CA ARG A 188 -8.75 -12.55 -1.62
C ARG A 188 -7.68 -13.55 -1.21
N ILE A 189 -8.00 -14.84 -1.11
CA ILE A 189 -6.98 -15.88 -0.87
C ILE A 189 -5.98 -15.96 -2.04
N ARG A 190 -6.46 -15.96 -3.29
CA ARG A 190 -5.56 -15.89 -4.46
C ARG A 190 -4.64 -14.65 -4.40
N GLN A 191 -5.21 -13.50 -4.04
CA GLN A 191 -4.45 -12.26 -3.87
C GLN A 191 -3.38 -12.39 -2.79
N THR A 192 -3.72 -12.92 -1.61
CA THR A 192 -2.78 -13.14 -0.50
C THR A 192 -1.63 -14.05 -0.93
N VAL A 193 -1.92 -15.19 -1.57
CA VAL A 193 -0.88 -16.12 -2.03
C VAL A 193 0.03 -15.46 -3.07
N ALA A 194 -0.54 -14.77 -4.07
CA ALA A 194 0.24 -14.07 -5.08
C ALA A 194 1.12 -12.95 -4.49
N ASN A 195 0.60 -12.22 -3.51
CA ASN A 195 1.33 -11.16 -2.82
C ASN A 195 2.51 -11.71 -2.02
N LEU A 196 2.31 -12.79 -1.27
CA LEU A 196 3.37 -13.39 -0.45
C LEU A 196 4.44 -14.08 -1.32
N LEU A 197 4.05 -14.72 -2.43
CA LEU A 197 5.02 -15.24 -3.41
C LEU A 197 5.85 -14.11 -4.03
N THR A 198 5.19 -13.02 -4.42
CA THR A 198 5.88 -11.83 -4.95
C THR A 198 6.81 -11.22 -3.91
N TYR A 199 6.37 -11.10 -2.66
CA TYR A 199 7.19 -10.64 -1.56
C TYR A 199 8.44 -11.51 -1.40
N ALA A 200 8.31 -12.85 -1.36
CA ALA A 200 9.45 -13.74 -1.23
C ALA A 200 10.40 -13.66 -2.43
N ALA A 201 9.86 -13.47 -3.64
CA ALA A 201 10.61 -13.34 -4.88
C ALA A 201 11.42 -12.03 -4.96
N LEU A 202 10.98 -10.97 -4.30
CA LEU A 202 11.70 -9.70 -4.25
C LEU A 202 13.10 -9.83 -3.63
N TYR A 203 13.33 -10.85 -2.79
CA TYR A 203 14.60 -11.08 -2.11
C TYR A 203 15.62 -11.90 -2.91
N ILE A 204 15.21 -12.47 -4.05
CA ILE A 204 16.07 -13.36 -4.85
C ILE A 204 16.14 -12.92 -6.32
N GLU A 205 17.31 -13.11 -6.93
CA GLU A 205 17.52 -12.89 -8.36
C GLU A 205 16.76 -13.92 -9.21
N ASP A 206 16.78 -13.77 -10.54
CA ASP A 206 15.94 -14.57 -11.45
C ASP A 206 16.24 -16.07 -11.39
N GLN A 207 17.47 -16.48 -11.08
CA GLN A 207 17.81 -17.89 -10.89
C GLN A 207 17.55 -18.43 -9.46
N GLY A 208 16.96 -17.62 -8.58
CA GLY A 208 16.57 -18.06 -7.25
C GLY A 208 15.37 -19.01 -7.28
N GLN A 209 15.29 -19.86 -6.26
CA GLN A 209 14.21 -20.82 -6.09
C GLN A 209 13.25 -20.38 -4.99
N LEU A 210 11.95 -20.57 -5.24
CA LEU A 210 10.89 -20.50 -4.26
C LEU A 210 10.36 -21.91 -4.00
N THR A 211 10.17 -22.25 -2.73
CA THR A 211 9.45 -23.44 -2.31
C THR A 211 8.17 -22.99 -1.62
N PHE A 212 7.02 -23.42 -2.14
CA PHE A 212 5.72 -23.19 -1.55
C PHE A 212 5.15 -24.51 -1.03
N THR A 213 5.00 -24.60 0.29
CA THR A 213 4.50 -25.80 0.96
C THR A 213 3.13 -25.55 1.55
N LEU A 214 2.22 -26.50 1.31
CA LEU A 214 0.88 -26.54 1.84
C LEU A 214 0.72 -27.79 2.71
N GLU A 215 0.44 -27.60 4.00
CA GLU A 215 0.29 -28.70 4.95
C GLU A 215 -1.04 -28.60 5.69
N GLU A 216 -1.79 -29.70 5.70
CA GLU A 216 -3.04 -29.79 6.42
C GLU A 216 -2.80 -30.37 7.83
N ASP A 217 -3.30 -29.68 8.86
CA ASP A 217 -3.43 -30.19 10.22
C ASP A 217 -4.92 -30.29 10.59
N ASP A 218 -5.26 -30.90 11.71
CA ASP A 218 -6.64 -31.13 12.16
C ASP A 218 -7.46 -29.83 12.25
N LYS A 219 -6.82 -28.71 12.61
CA LYS A 219 -7.50 -27.45 12.92
C LYS A 219 -7.35 -26.36 11.85
N GLN A 220 -6.31 -26.45 11.02
CA GLN A 220 -5.91 -25.36 10.14
C GLN A 220 -5.09 -25.85 8.96
N LEU A 221 -4.96 -24.98 7.97
CA LEU A 221 -4.06 -25.13 6.85
C LEU A 221 -2.82 -24.29 7.11
N ASN A 222 -1.65 -24.92 7.09
CA ASN A 222 -0.36 -24.27 7.27
C ASN A 222 0.28 -24.06 5.89
N LEU A 223 0.69 -22.83 5.63
CA LEU A 223 1.33 -22.44 4.38
C LEU A 223 2.70 -21.87 4.68
N SER A 224 3.70 -22.26 3.89
CA SER A 224 5.04 -21.67 4.00
C SER A 224 5.62 -21.38 2.63
N ILE A 225 6.28 -20.24 2.53
CA ILE A 225 7.02 -19.82 1.34
C ILE A 225 8.45 -19.58 1.77
N LYS A 226 9.39 -20.30 1.15
CA LYS A 226 10.82 -20.11 1.36
C LYS A 226 11.47 -19.71 0.05
N SER A 227 12.14 -18.57 0.01
CA SER A 227 13.06 -18.23 -1.08
C SER A 227 14.51 -18.57 -0.71
N ALA A 228 15.24 -19.07 -1.68
CA ALA A 228 16.67 -19.34 -1.59
C ALA A 228 17.36 -18.93 -2.90
N GLY A 229 18.39 -18.08 -2.81
CA GLY A 229 19.15 -17.65 -3.98
C GLY A 229 20.06 -16.45 -3.71
N ALA A 230 20.71 -15.98 -4.77
CA ALA A 230 21.44 -14.72 -4.73
C ALA A 230 20.49 -13.56 -4.46
N LYS A 231 20.92 -12.62 -3.62
CA LYS A 231 20.08 -11.50 -3.17
C LYS A 231 19.90 -10.45 -4.25
N THR A 232 18.64 -10.07 -4.48
CA THR A 232 18.33 -8.89 -5.30
C THR A 232 18.82 -7.61 -4.64
N ARG A 233 19.57 -6.78 -5.37
CA ARG A 233 19.97 -5.44 -4.91
C ARG A 233 18.85 -4.43 -5.12
N GLY A 234 18.68 -3.51 -4.17
CA GLY A 234 17.77 -2.38 -4.33
C GLY A 234 16.28 -2.75 -4.25
N VAL A 235 15.91 -3.69 -3.39
CA VAL A 235 14.50 -4.07 -3.19
C VAL A 235 13.69 -2.86 -2.72
N SER A 236 12.55 -2.64 -3.38
CA SER A 236 11.66 -1.52 -3.06
C SER A 236 11.00 -1.72 -1.70
N LYS A 237 11.34 -0.85 -0.74
CA LYS A 237 10.75 -0.83 0.59
C LYS A 237 9.24 -0.61 0.54
N MET A 238 8.74 0.14 -0.44
CA MET A 238 7.32 0.40 -0.64
C MET A 238 6.59 -0.88 -1.05
N ASP A 239 7.13 -1.64 -2.01
CA ASP A 239 6.55 -2.93 -2.44
C ASP A 239 6.47 -3.91 -1.27
N ILE A 240 7.57 -4.09 -0.54
CA ILE A 240 7.65 -4.96 0.64
C ILE A 240 6.58 -4.58 1.66
N THR A 241 6.48 -3.29 2.00
CA THR A 241 5.59 -2.79 3.05
C THR A 241 4.13 -3.00 2.67
N MET A 242 3.75 -2.66 1.43
CA MET A 242 2.38 -2.83 0.95
C MET A 242 1.98 -4.30 0.85
N LEU A 243 2.83 -5.14 0.25
CA LEU A 243 2.54 -6.57 0.10
C LEU A 243 2.37 -7.25 1.47
N ASN A 244 3.24 -6.93 2.44
CA ASN A 244 3.13 -7.47 3.80
C ASN A 244 1.86 -6.98 4.50
N PHE A 245 1.60 -5.66 4.47
CA PHE A 245 0.40 -5.08 5.09
C PHE A 245 -0.89 -5.69 4.53
N ILE A 246 -1.05 -5.68 3.21
CA ILE A 246 -2.26 -6.20 2.55
C ILE A 246 -2.44 -7.68 2.85
N SER A 247 -1.36 -8.48 2.71
CA SER A 247 -1.45 -9.93 2.94
C SER A 247 -1.79 -10.25 4.39
N ARG A 248 -1.19 -9.54 5.35
CA ARG A 248 -1.50 -9.71 6.78
C ARG A 248 -2.95 -9.37 7.07
N SER A 249 -3.43 -8.21 6.62
CA SER A 249 -4.81 -7.80 6.86
C SER A 249 -5.83 -8.71 6.20
N LEU A 250 -5.57 -9.17 4.96
CA LEU A 250 -6.45 -10.14 4.30
C LEU A 250 -6.46 -11.48 5.04
N LEU A 251 -5.33 -11.96 5.56
CA LEU A 251 -5.29 -13.16 6.40
C LEU A 251 -6.10 -12.99 7.68
N GLU A 252 -5.90 -11.88 8.39
CA GLU A 252 -6.62 -11.57 9.64
C GLU A 252 -8.13 -11.48 9.41
N LEU A 253 -8.57 -10.87 8.31
CA LEU A 253 -9.99 -10.83 7.94
C LEU A 253 -10.59 -12.21 7.65
N HIS A 254 -9.77 -13.21 7.31
CA HIS A 254 -10.18 -14.62 7.18
C HIS A 254 -9.99 -15.43 8.48
N GLY A 255 -9.66 -14.78 9.61
CA GLY A 255 -9.31 -15.44 10.86
C GLY A 255 -7.95 -16.15 10.87
N GLY A 256 -7.20 -16.03 9.77
CA GLY A 256 -5.83 -16.52 9.63
C GLY A 256 -4.81 -15.63 10.32
N LYS A 257 -3.54 -16.09 10.31
CA LYS A 257 -2.42 -15.35 10.92
C LYS A 257 -1.15 -15.51 10.11
N LEU A 258 -0.40 -14.42 9.99
CA LEU A 258 0.99 -14.45 9.54
C LEU A 258 1.88 -14.78 10.76
N LEU A 259 2.43 -15.99 10.81
CA LEU A 259 3.22 -16.49 11.94
C LEU A 259 4.67 -16.04 11.87
N GLU A 260 5.25 -16.05 10.67
CA GLU A 260 6.64 -15.69 10.44
C GLU A 260 6.75 -14.94 9.13
N CYS A 261 7.57 -13.88 9.14
CA CYS A 261 8.01 -13.16 7.95
C CYS A 261 9.44 -12.72 8.22
N GLN A 262 10.39 -13.62 7.98
CA GLN A 262 11.81 -13.39 8.23
C GLN A 262 12.53 -13.16 6.91
N GLU A 263 13.33 -12.12 6.88
CA GLU A 263 14.18 -11.76 5.76
C GLU A 263 15.62 -12.08 6.14
N SER A 264 16.37 -12.67 5.22
CA SER A 264 17.77 -13.03 5.42
C SER A 264 18.62 -12.60 4.23
N GLU A 265 19.93 -12.73 4.35
CA GLU A 265 20.83 -12.46 3.23
C GLU A 265 20.67 -13.44 2.06
N THR A 266 20.07 -14.61 2.29
CA THR A 266 19.94 -15.69 1.30
C THR A 266 18.51 -15.90 0.80
N GLY A 267 17.56 -15.05 1.23
CA GLY A 267 16.15 -15.11 0.83
C GLY A 267 15.20 -14.73 1.97
N ALA A 268 13.95 -15.16 1.89
CA ALA A 268 12.91 -14.90 2.86
C ALA A 268 12.19 -16.19 3.26
N ASN A 269 11.74 -16.26 4.50
CA ASN A 269 10.92 -17.34 5.03
C ASN A 269 9.61 -16.75 5.57
N ILE A 270 8.50 -17.21 5.02
CA ILE A 270 7.16 -16.75 5.35
C ILE A 270 6.35 -17.96 5.79
N ARG A 271 5.69 -17.86 6.94
CA ARG A 271 4.74 -18.87 7.41
C ARG A 271 3.44 -18.21 7.80
N PHE A 272 2.33 -18.76 7.32
CA PHE A 272 1.00 -18.28 7.63
C PHE A 272 0.01 -19.43 7.72
N VAL A 273 -1.11 -19.18 8.38
CA VAL A 273 -2.12 -20.20 8.66
C VAL A 273 -3.52 -19.68 8.34
N LEU A 274 -4.37 -20.59 7.88
CA LEU A 274 -5.80 -20.36 7.67
C LEU A 274 -6.59 -21.37 8.50
N PRO A 275 -7.48 -20.94 9.42
CA PRO A 275 -8.26 -21.86 10.24
C PRO A 275 -9.31 -22.59 9.38
N LYS A 276 -9.56 -23.87 9.68
CA LYS A 276 -10.70 -24.62 9.11
C LYS A 276 -11.98 -24.19 9.86
N THR A 277 -12.50 -23.00 9.58
CA THR A 277 -13.82 -22.56 10.10
C THR A 277 -14.95 -23.03 9.21
#